data_AF-A0A926GXB4-F1
#
_entry.id   AF-A0A926GXB4-F1
#
_cell.length_a   1.000
_cell.length_b   1.000
_cell.length_c   1.000
_cell.angle_alpha   90.00
_cell.angle_beta   90.00
_cell.angle_gamma   90.00
#
_symmetry.space_group_name_H-M   'P 1'
#
loop_
_entity.id
_entity.type
_entity.pdbx_description
1 polymer ?
#
loop_
_entity_poly.entity_id
_entity_poly.type
_entity_poly.pdbx_seq_one_letter_code
_entity_poly.pdbx_strand_id
1 'polypeptide(L)'
;MSISPPPPVTPAKPAANAPSTAALNSWIETHKPTWDNLARIINTVGTGRNGVRSLARADLKSLGSLYRRTASDLSYARLRGADPSLVLYLNDLVTRAHGTVYAQKSPGWSAAWEFLTLGFPRLLRRKKWYVYSAALMMVLGAIVAAVMVAVEPA
;
A
#
# COMPACT_ATOMS: atom_id res chain seq x y z
N MET A 1 -10.22 -8.83 13.13
CA MET A 1 -8.85 -8.36 13.42
C MET A 1 -8.98 -6.92 13.94
N SER A 2 -9.10 -6.78 15.27
CA SER A 2 -9.38 -5.51 15.94
C SER A 2 -8.07 -4.73 16.08
N ILE A 3 -7.94 -3.60 15.39
CA ILE A 3 -6.78 -2.73 15.50
C ILE A 3 -7.04 -1.79 16.68
N SER A 4 -6.32 -2.01 17.78
CA SER A 4 -6.41 -1.19 18.98
C SER A 4 -6.14 0.29 18.65
N PRO A 5 -6.92 1.24 19.18
CA PRO A 5 -6.62 2.66 19.02
C PRO A 5 -5.28 2.99 19.70
N PRO A 6 -4.45 3.89 19.12
CA PRO A 6 -3.21 4.33 19.75
C PRO A 6 -3.52 5.09 21.06
N PRO A 7 -2.63 5.03 22.07
CA PRO A 7 -2.83 5.72 23.34
C PRO A 7 -2.93 7.25 23.14
N PRO A 8 -3.72 7.96 23.97
CA PRO A 8 -3.78 9.41 23.94
C PRO A 8 -2.41 9.99 24.29
N VAL A 9 -1.84 10.76 23.37
CA VAL A 9 -0.64 11.56 23.62
C VAL A 9 -1.01 12.71 24.55
N THR A 10 -0.68 12.57 25.83
CA THR A 10 -0.81 13.65 26.82
C THR A 10 0.04 14.84 26.35
N PRO A 11 -0.53 16.05 26.21
CA PRO A 11 0.26 17.22 25.84
C PRO A 11 1.29 17.50 26.93
N ALA A 12 2.56 17.50 26.55
CA ALA A 12 3.65 17.90 27.43
C ALA A 12 3.46 19.38 27.84
N LYS A 13 3.54 19.62 29.16
CA LYS A 13 3.41 20.94 29.80
C LYS A 13 4.33 21.99 29.14
N PRO A 14 3.86 23.20 28.83
CA PRO A 14 4.68 24.22 28.18
C PRO A 14 5.85 24.61 29.10
N ALA A 15 7.09 24.47 28.60
CA ALA A 15 8.28 24.97 29.29
C ALA A 15 8.29 26.51 29.25
N ALA A 16 8.42 27.10 30.43
CA ALA A 16 8.16 28.50 30.73
C ALA A 16 9.27 29.51 30.31
N ASN A 17 9.93 29.33 29.16
CA ASN A 17 10.92 30.29 28.63
C ASN A 17 10.88 30.33 27.09
N ALA A 18 10.36 31.41 26.49
CA ALA A 18 9.97 31.45 25.07
C ALA A 18 10.61 32.59 24.25
N PRO A 19 11.75 32.33 23.61
CA PRO A 19 11.98 32.66 22.19
C PRO A 19 11.29 31.64 21.24
N SER A 20 10.21 30.96 21.67
CA SER A 20 9.79 29.64 21.17
C SER A 20 8.66 29.61 20.12
N THR A 21 7.80 30.63 20.04
CA THR A 21 6.74 30.71 19.01
C THR A 21 7.27 31.26 17.68
N ALA A 22 8.12 32.29 17.72
CA ALA A 22 8.72 32.87 16.52
C ALA A 22 9.61 31.85 15.77
N ALA A 23 10.41 31.06 16.50
CA ALA A 23 11.24 30.01 15.92
C ALA A 23 10.42 28.81 15.39
N LEU A 24 9.24 28.54 15.96
CA LEU A 24 8.32 27.54 15.45
C LEU A 24 7.64 28.02 14.18
N ASN A 25 7.19 29.28 14.15
CA ASN A 25 6.55 29.88 12.99
C ASN A 25 7.51 30.00 11.79
N SER A 26 8.76 30.42 12.02
CA SER A 26 9.77 30.45 10.95
C SER A 26 10.10 29.05 10.42
N TRP A 27 10.11 28.03 11.29
CA TRP A 27 10.25 26.64 10.88
C TRP A 27 9.05 26.18 10.04
N ILE A 28 7.81 26.49 10.45
CA ILE A 28 6.58 26.20 9.71
C ILE A 28 6.65 26.83 8.31
N GLU A 29 6.99 28.12 8.21
CA GLU A 29 7.12 28.83 6.94
C GLU A 29 8.15 28.18 6.01
N THR A 30 9.26 27.70 6.57
CA THR A 30 10.32 27.02 5.81
C THR A 30 9.87 25.66 5.27
N HIS A 31 9.04 24.92 6.01
CA HIS A 31 8.63 23.55 5.65
C HIS A 31 7.32 23.51 4.86
N LYS A 32 6.47 24.53 4.97
CA LYS A 32 5.19 24.66 4.28
C LYS A 32 5.26 24.45 2.76
N PRO A 33 6.27 24.95 2.02
CA PRO A 33 6.39 24.68 0.58
C PRO A 33 6.56 23.18 0.26
N THR A 34 7.23 22.43 1.13
CA THR A 34 7.40 20.98 0.97
C THR A 34 6.06 20.26 1.16
N TRP A 35 5.28 20.66 2.16
CA TRP A 35 3.96 20.11 2.44
C TRP A 35 2.97 20.44 1.32
N ASP A 36 2.98 21.68 0.82
CA ASP A 36 2.14 22.14 -0.28
C ASP A 36 2.46 21.39 -1.59
N ASN A 37 3.74 21.09 -1.85
CA ASN A 37 4.15 20.29 -3.00
C ASN A 37 3.67 18.83 -2.88
N LEU A 38 3.83 18.22 -1.70
CA LEU A 38 3.33 16.87 -1.44
C LEU A 38 1.80 16.80 -1.59
N ALA A 39 1.08 17.77 -1.03
CA ALA A 39 -0.37 17.86 -1.15
C ALA A 39 -0.83 18.00 -2.60
N ARG A 40 -0.13 18.83 -3.40
CA ARG A 40 -0.40 18.98 -4.83
C ARG A 40 -0.25 17.67 -5.58
N ILE A 41 0.85 16.95 -5.37
CA ILE A 41 1.11 15.67 -6.02
C ILE A 41 0.06 14.62 -5.60
N ILE A 42 -0.34 14.59 -4.34
CA ILE A 42 -1.38 13.66 -3.88
C ILE A 42 -2.74 13.99 -4.51
N ASN A 43 -3.11 15.28 -4.58
CA ASN A 43 -4.38 15.71 -5.15
C ASN A 43 -4.49 15.41 -6.65
N THR A 44 -3.42 15.60 -7.43
CA THR A 44 -3.41 15.26 -8.86
C THR A 44 -3.55 13.76 -9.09
N VAL A 45 -3.01 12.95 -8.18
CA VAL A 45 -3.05 11.49 -8.27
C VAL A 45 -4.40 10.93 -7.82
N GLY A 46 -5.04 11.52 -6.81
CA GLY A 46 -6.35 11.11 -6.31
C GLY A 46 -7.52 11.45 -7.25
N THR A 47 -7.38 12.46 -8.11
CA THR A 47 -8.42 12.90 -9.06
C THR A 47 -8.33 12.24 -10.44
N GLY A 48 -7.16 11.70 -10.81
CA GLY A 48 -6.95 11.06 -12.11
C GLY A 48 -7.54 9.65 -12.19
N ARG A 49 -8.29 9.36 -13.27
CA ARG A 49 -8.81 8.02 -13.61
C ARG A 49 -7.72 6.92 -13.70
N ASN A 50 -6.45 7.33 -13.85
CA ASN A 50 -5.27 6.47 -13.92
C ASN A 50 -4.46 6.37 -12.62
N GLY A 51 -4.84 7.06 -11.54
CA GLY A 51 -4.22 6.96 -10.20
C GLY A 51 -2.69 7.01 -10.19
N VAL A 52 -2.08 6.30 -9.24
CA VAL A 52 -0.61 6.18 -9.05
C VAL A 52 0.12 5.66 -10.29
N ARG A 53 -0.60 5.08 -11.26
CA ARG A 53 -0.09 4.56 -12.53
C ARG A 53 0.37 5.66 -13.49
N SER A 54 -0.08 6.90 -13.31
CA SER A 54 0.35 8.03 -14.14
C SER A 54 1.62 8.71 -13.67
N LEU A 55 2.13 8.42 -12.46
CA LEU A 55 3.43 8.92 -12.05
C LEU A 55 4.53 8.14 -12.77
N ALA A 56 5.40 8.86 -13.48
CA ALA A 56 6.64 8.28 -13.98
C ALA A 56 7.46 7.71 -12.80
N ARG A 57 8.28 6.68 -13.04
CA ARG A 57 9.14 6.08 -11.99
C ARG A 57 10.04 7.11 -11.29
N ALA A 58 10.43 8.16 -11.99
CA ALA A 58 11.21 9.27 -11.42
C ALA A 58 10.39 10.07 -10.39
N ASP A 59 9.10 10.30 -10.64
CA ASP A 59 8.19 11.03 -9.75
C ASP A 59 7.80 10.23 -8.51
N LEU A 60 7.80 8.89 -8.60
CA LEU A 60 7.59 8.03 -7.44
C LEU A 60 8.75 8.11 -6.44
N LYS A 61 10.00 8.20 -6.93
CA LYS A 61 11.18 8.32 -6.06
C LYS A 61 11.21 9.68 -5.35
N SER A 62 10.86 10.76 -6.05
CA SER A 62 10.74 12.09 -5.45
C SER A 62 9.60 12.13 -4.43
N LEU A 63 8.43 11.56 -4.74
CA LEU A 63 7.30 11.44 -3.81
C LEU A 63 7.68 10.71 -2.51
N GLY A 64 8.38 9.57 -2.60
CA GLY A 64 8.85 8.83 -1.42
C GLY A 64 9.82 9.64 -0.55
N SER A 65 10.68 10.47 -1.17
CA SER A 65 11.56 11.39 -0.45
C SER A 65 10.78 12.49 0.28
N LEU A 66 9.80 13.12 -0.38
CA LEU A 66 8.93 14.13 0.23
C LEU A 66 8.15 13.55 1.41
N TYR A 67 7.57 12.35 1.26
CA TYR A 67 6.86 11.65 2.33
C TYR A 67 7.73 11.46 3.58
N ARG A 68 8.96 10.94 3.42
CA ARG A 68 9.87 10.72 4.55
C ARG A 68 10.22 12.02 5.27
N ARG A 69 10.42 13.12 4.53
CA ARG A 69 10.64 14.45 5.12
C ARG A 69 9.44 14.91 5.93
N THR A 70 8.23 14.85 5.38
CA THR A 70 7.01 15.25 6.09
C THR A 70 6.72 14.37 7.32
N ALA A 71 7.03 13.08 7.28
CA ALA A 71 6.93 12.19 8.45
C ALA A 71 7.92 12.57 9.56
N SER A 72 9.13 12.99 9.20
CA SER A 72 10.09 13.58 10.15
C SER A 72 9.58 14.90 10.72
N ASP A 73 9.01 15.78 9.89
CA ASP A 73 8.44 17.06 10.33
C ASP A 73 7.27 16.86 11.30
N LEU A 74 6.41 15.87 11.06
CA LEU A 74 5.33 15.47 11.97
C LEU A 74 5.89 15.02 13.33
N SER A 75 6.95 14.21 13.32
CA SER A 75 7.59 13.74 14.54
C SER A 75 8.23 14.91 15.32
N TYR A 76 8.84 15.85 14.60
CA TYR A 76 9.39 17.08 15.18
C TYR A 76 8.31 17.97 15.79
N ALA A 77 7.21 18.21 15.06
CA ALA A 77 6.07 18.99 15.52
C ALA A 77 5.44 18.40 16.79
N ARG A 78 5.32 17.06 16.86
CA ARG A 78 4.85 16.36 18.07
C ARG A 78 5.79 16.55 19.24
N LEU A 79 7.10 16.39 19.03
CA LEU A 79 8.10 16.50 20.09
C LEU A 79 8.20 17.92 20.67
N ARG A 80 8.04 18.94 19.83
CA ARG A 80 8.08 20.36 20.25
C ARG A 80 6.76 20.88 20.83
N GLY A 81 5.70 20.07 20.89
CA GLY A 81 4.39 20.51 21.33
C GLY A 81 3.79 21.60 20.44
N ALA A 82 3.96 21.47 19.12
CA ALA A 82 3.33 22.37 18.16
C ALA A 82 1.79 22.32 18.23
N ASP A 83 1.13 23.28 17.59
CA ASP A 83 -0.33 23.37 17.57
C ASP A 83 -0.98 22.02 17.17
N PRO A 84 -1.96 21.51 17.95
CA PRO A 84 -2.68 20.29 17.62
C PRO A 84 -3.26 20.25 16.19
N SER A 85 -3.71 21.39 15.66
CA SER A 85 -4.23 21.51 14.29
C SER A 85 -3.16 21.22 13.23
N LEU A 86 -1.92 21.70 13.44
CA LEU A 86 -0.80 21.45 12.55
C LEU A 86 -0.39 19.96 12.58
N VAL A 87 -0.37 19.36 13.77
CA VAL A 87 -0.06 17.93 13.92
C VAL A 87 -1.12 17.07 13.22
N LEU A 88 -2.39 17.42 13.34
CA LEU A 88 -3.48 16.74 12.64
C LEU A 88 -3.38 16.88 11.12
N TYR A 89 -3.10 18.09 10.63
CA TYR A 89 -2.88 18.35 9.20
C TYR A 89 -1.74 17.51 8.62
N LEU A 90 -0.58 17.52 9.28
CA LEU A 90 0.59 16.74 8.86
C LEU A 90 0.30 15.23 8.90
N ASN A 91 -0.44 14.77 9.91
CA ASN A 91 -0.82 13.37 10.03
C ASN A 91 -1.75 12.91 8.90
N ASP A 92 -2.77 13.70 8.56
CA ASP A 92 -3.66 13.42 7.42
C ASP A 92 -2.88 13.42 6.10
N LEU A 93 -2.01 14.41 5.89
CA LEU A 93 -1.16 14.49 4.70
C LEU A 93 -0.26 13.26 4.53
N VAL A 94 0.41 12.82 5.60
CA VAL A 94 1.25 11.61 5.63
C VAL A 94 0.42 10.35 5.39
N THR A 95 -0.79 10.27 5.95
CA THR A 95 -1.70 9.13 5.78
C THR A 95 -2.14 8.99 4.32
N ARG A 96 -2.53 10.09 3.67
CA ARG A 96 -2.89 10.10 2.25
C ARG A 96 -1.68 9.77 1.37
N ALA A 97 -0.51 10.32 1.70
CA ALA A 97 0.74 10.02 1.00
C ALA A 97 1.12 8.54 1.08
N HIS A 98 0.91 7.89 2.24
CA HIS A 98 1.22 6.50 2.47
C HIS A 98 0.48 5.59 1.47
N GLY A 99 -0.82 5.83 1.29
CA GLY A 99 -1.63 5.12 0.30
C GLY A 99 -1.07 5.27 -1.12
N THR A 100 -0.56 6.44 -1.48
CA THR A 100 -0.01 6.72 -2.81
C THR A 100 1.38 6.10 -3.03
N VAL A 101 2.28 6.18 -2.03
CA VAL A 101 3.66 5.65 -2.11
C VAL A 101 3.67 4.13 -2.04
N TYR A 102 2.86 3.55 -1.15
CA TYR A 102 2.78 2.11 -0.93
C TYR A 102 1.64 1.43 -1.70
N ALA A 103 0.88 2.15 -2.53
CA ALA A 103 0.16 1.56 -3.66
C ALA A 103 1.14 1.07 -4.75
N GLN A 104 2.15 0.31 -4.35
CA GLN A 104 2.93 -0.53 -5.21
C GLN A 104 2.06 -1.73 -5.58
N LYS A 105 1.62 -1.76 -6.84
CA LYS A 105 1.47 -3.02 -7.58
C LYS A 105 0.47 -4.01 -6.97
N SER A 106 -0.66 -3.56 -6.41
CA SER A 106 -1.80 -4.47 -6.38
C SER A 106 -2.15 -4.71 -7.84
N PRO A 107 -1.95 -5.92 -8.40
CA PRO A 107 -2.49 -6.21 -9.70
C PRO A 107 -3.97 -5.97 -9.51
N GLY A 108 -4.48 -4.87 -10.10
CA GLY A 108 -5.91 -4.60 -10.06
C GLY A 108 -6.64 -5.88 -10.46
N TRP A 109 -7.90 -6.03 -10.07
CA TRP A 109 -8.71 -7.20 -10.44
C TRP A 109 -8.52 -7.63 -11.91
N SER A 110 -8.25 -6.68 -12.82
CA SER A 110 -7.81 -6.95 -14.20
C SER A 110 -6.49 -7.70 -14.36
N ALA A 111 -5.42 -7.37 -13.65
CA ALA A 111 -4.13 -8.08 -13.71
C ALA A 111 -4.16 -9.41 -12.92
N ALA A 112 -5.02 -9.54 -11.91
CA ALA A 112 -5.33 -10.84 -11.31
C ALA A 112 -6.10 -11.73 -12.31
N TRP A 113 -7.07 -11.17 -13.03
CA TRP A 113 -7.79 -11.85 -14.10
C TRP A 113 -6.90 -12.19 -15.29
N GLU A 114 -5.99 -11.30 -15.69
CA GLU A 114 -5.02 -11.52 -16.76
C GLU A 114 -3.97 -12.57 -16.35
N PHE A 115 -3.53 -12.59 -15.09
CA PHE A 115 -2.69 -13.67 -14.57
C PHE A 115 -3.44 -15.00 -14.53
N LEU A 116 -4.72 -15.01 -14.15
CA LEU A 116 -5.56 -16.20 -14.12
C LEU A 116 -5.91 -16.73 -15.53
N THR A 117 -6.09 -15.83 -16.51
CA THR A 117 -6.50 -16.17 -17.88
C THR A 117 -5.34 -16.36 -18.85
N LEU A 118 -4.22 -15.64 -18.70
CA LEU A 118 -3.04 -15.72 -19.58
C LEU A 118 -1.79 -16.29 -18.88
N GLY A 119 -1.61 -16.05 -17.58
CA GLY A 119 -0.49 -16.58 -16.78
C GLY A 119 -0.65 -18.06 -16.42
N PHE A 120 -1.84 -18.44 -15.94
CA PHE A 120 -2.21 -19.79 -15.54
C PHE A 120 -2.07 -20.84 -16.68
N PRO A 121 -2.59 -20.62 -17.90
CA PRO A 121 -2.41 -21.58 -19.00
C PRO A 121 -0.96 -21.67 -19.50
N ARG A 122 -0.14 -20.61 -19.34
CA ARG A 122 1.29 -20.63 -19.66
C ARG A 122 2.11 -21.45 -18.66
N LEU A 123 1.78 -21.39 -17.37
CA LEU A 123 2.42 -22.23 -16.34
C LEU A 123 2.00 -23.70 -16.49
N LEU A 124 0.72 -23.96 -16.72
CA LEU A 124 0.22 -25.31 -17.06
C LEU A 124 0.91 -25.86 -18.31
N ARG A 125 1.21 -25.01 -19.31
CA ARG A 125 1.91 -25.41 -20.53
C ARG A 125 3.35 -25.87 -20.30
N ARG A 126 4.01 -25.43 -19.23
CA ARG A 126 5.41 -25.75 -18.92
C ARG A 126 5.59 -26.98 -18.03
N LYS A 127 4.53 -27.42 -17.32
CA LYS A 127 4.48 -28.67 -16.52
C LYS A 127 3.31 -29.59 -16.93
N LYS A 128 2.99 -29.65 -18.23
CA LYS A 128 1.92 -30.51 -18.76
C LYS A 128 2.07 -31.97 -18.36
N TRP A 129 3.30 -32.48 -18.34
CA TRP A 129 3.56 -33.91 -18.13
C TRP A 129 3.11 -34.41 -16.75
N TYR A 130 3.21 -33.59 -15.70
CA TYR A 130 2.77 -33.95 -14.35
C TYR A 130 1.24 -33.92 -14.20
N VAL A 131 0.56 -33.00 -14.89
CA VAL A 131 -0.91 -32.93 -14.86
C VAL A 131 -1.50 -34.08 -15.68
N TYR A 132 -0.91 -34.39 -16.84
CA TYR A 132 -1.31 -35.53 -17.65
C TYR A 132 -1.05 -36.87 -16.95
N SER A 133 0.08 -37.05 -16.25
CA SER A 133 0.35 -38.30 -15.53
C SER A 133 -0.63 -38.53 -14.38
N ALA A 134 -0.95 -37.49 -13.60
CA ALA A 134 -1.94 -37.58 -12.53
C ALA A 134 -3.35 -37.87 -13.08
N ALA A 135 -3.76 -37.17 -14.14
CA ALA A 135 -5.04 -37.42 -14.80
C ALA A 135 -5.11 -38.83 -15.40
N LEU A 136 -4.03 -39.31 -16.00
CA LEU A 136 -3.95 -40.66 -16.57
C LEU A 136 -4.07 -41.73 -15.48
N MET A 137 -3.39 -41.58 -14.34
CA MET A 137 -3.54 -42.52 -13.20
C MET A 137 -4.96 -42.51 -12.64
N MET A 138 -5.59 -41.33 -12.54
CA MET A 138 -6.97 -41.23 -12.06
C MET A 138 -7.96 -41.90 -13.01
N VAL A 139 -7.81 -41.68 -14.32
CA VAL A 139 -8.65 -42.32 -15.35
C VAL A 139 -8.41 -43.83 -15.40
N LEU A 140 -7.16 -44.29 -15.28
CA LEU A 140 -6.87 -45.72 -15.20
C LEU A 140 -7.56 -46.36 -13.99
N GLY A 141 -7.45 -45.74 -12.81
CA GLY A 141 -8.12 -46.21 -11.60
C GLY A 141 -9.63 -46.26 -11.75
N ALA A 142 -10.23 -45.23 -12.38
CA ALA A 142 -11.66 -45.18 -12.65
C ALA A 142 -12.11 -46.27 -13.63
N ILE A 143 -11.33 -46.54 -14.69
CA ILE A 143 -11.62 -47.62 -15.65
C ILE A 143 -11.51 -48.98 -14.96
N VAL A 144 -10.47 -49.22 -14.17
CA VAL A 144 -10.30 -50.49 -13.43
C VAL A 144 -11.47 -50.70 -12.45
N ALA A 145 -11.88 -49.66 -11.72
CA ALA A 145 -13.03 -49.74 -10.82
C ALA A 145 -14.33 -50.01 -11.58
N ALA A 146 -14.56 -49.33 -12.71
CA ALA A 146 -15.74 -49.53 -13.55
C ALA A 146 -15.78 -50.94 -14.15
N VAL A 147 -14.64 -51.48 -14.59
CA VAL A 147 -14.55 -52.86 -15.09
C VAL A 147 -14.76 -53.86 -13.97
N MET A 148 -14.18 -53.67 -12.77
CA MET A 148 -14.42 -54.55 -11.63
C MET A 148 -15.91 -54.59 -11.27
N VAL A 149 -16.57 -53.43 -11.17
CA VAL A 149 -18.02 -53.35 -10.92
C VAL A 149 -18.83 -54.02 -12.03
N ALA A 150 -18.39 -53.95 -13.28
CA ALA A 150 -19.08 -54.59 -14.39
C ALA A 150 -18.84 -56.11 -14.48
N VAL A 151 -17.74 -56.62 -13.91
CA VAL A 151 -17.35 -58.04 -13.93
C VAL A 151 -17.87 -58.79 -12.70
N GLU A 152 -18.25 -58.08 -11.63
CA GLU A 152 -19.03 -58.62 -10.50
C GLU A 152 -20.52 -58.20 -10.63
N PRO A 153 -21.31 -58.90 -11.48
CA PRO A 153 -22.74 -58.90 -11.28
C PRO A 153 -23.00 -59.70 -9.99
N ALA A 154 -23.71 -59.08 -9.05
CA ALA A 154 -24.14 -59.68 -7.79
C ALA A 154 -24.83 -61.04 -7.96
#